data_AF-W2G4Z4-F1
#
_entry.id   AF-W2G4Z4-F1
#
_cell.length_a   1.000
_cell.length_b   1.000
_cell.length_c   1.000
_cell.angle_alpha   90.00
_cell.angle_beta   90.00
_cell.angle_gamma   90.00
#
_symmetry.space_group_name_H-M   'P 1'
#
loop_
_entity.id
_entity.type
_entity.pdbx_description
1 polymer ?
#
loop_
_entity_poly.entity_id
_entity_poly.type
_entity_poly.pdbx_seq_one_letter_code
_entity_poly.pdbx_strand_id
1 'polypeptide(L)'
;MATESSSSSSFAAPSTRLSDDLCCFLDALERNQPTNTVVHIRKGRLQLETFLLQQHSGAKTFEEVIEKDSSQWQEHVTKARNDKDVRVQQRHMMPELLPGLELVRDIKVGRPGRPDDAVYLKSAYAREWLPRGNCIAEWKTQETTYFFPLIRGYRKFTGQEDDGELKKRTGNEEEELSKFFTKPQTQSKWVISTTKENGEAGHLSVLKRSDGEFVYVLGSKNTHLIAQTVEDIERTRETQKKESGNDPFFAAAPIATAILRMLFALEAAKRKLLCEFLWQTRTTASFEVLCPSHQHVQLLDYLSEDTPVFYGLSLMTLNTPEGAEICVNPVLPYELMRALGIRTVTYDIVEFNVDAFEAALERSKCAYQHEGGVHLFLDDDASVIGMQKHKSIWYVCLRAIREKAKTFCRTLNSKKPPKGRAKPLTPNQVLITGKESVKKRFQAIPGFLRISDEVSNDYEALGEQFLEYLFENELFSGVVATSEQEEKCKQVARDVVDLFPIVWKRFLDHTGTSDVIGTQ
;
A
#
# COMPACT_ATOMS: atom_id res chain seq x y z
N MET A 1 52.75 -17.27 -12.35
CA MET A 1 51.54 -17.88 -11.76
C MET A 1 50.53 -16.76 -11.62
N ALA A 2 49.63 -16.62 -12.59
CA ALA A 2 48.52 -15.69 -12.50
C ALA A 2 47.46 -16.37 -11.63
N THR A 3 47.19 -15.80 -10.46
CA THR A 3 46.05 -16.19 -9.63
C THR A 3 44.79 -15.84 -10.40
N GLU A 4 44.05 -16.86 -10.83
CA GLU A 4 42.67 -16.74 -11.29
C GLU A 4 41.86 -16.05 -10.18
N SER A 5 41.54 -14.76 -10.36
CA SER A 5 40.51 -14.14 -9.53
C SER A 5 39.17 -14.64 -10.05
N SER A 6 38.71 -15.79 -9.55
CA SER A 6 37.31 -16.18 -9.69
C SER A 6 36.50 -15.02 -9.13
N SER A 7 35.71 -14.33 -9.96
CA SER A 7 34.88 -13.22 -9.49
C SER A 7 33.88 -13.78 -8.49
N SER A 8 34.14 -13.59 -7.19
CA SER A 8 33.20 -13.97 -6.14
C SER A 8 31.94 -13.12 -6.33
N SER A 9 30.79 -13.77 -6.50
CA SER A 9 29.49 -13.09 -6.59
C SER A 9 29.33 -12.07 -5.45
N SER A 10 28.65 -10.96 -5.74
CA SER A 10 28.29 -9.98 -4.70
C SER A 10 27.16 -10.48 -3.79
N PHE A 11 26.46 -11.54 -4.19
CA PHE A 11 25.31 -12.11 -3.51
C PHE A 11 25.59 -13.51 -2.98
N ALA A 12 24.88 -13.89 -1.92
CA ALA A 12 24.89 -15.25 -1.42
C ALA A 12 24.29 -16.22 -2.46
N ALA A 13 24.83 -17.43 -2.52
CA ALA A 13 24.32 -18.47 -3.40
C ALA A 13 22.86 -18.84 -3.05
N PRO A 14 22.00 -19.04 -4.06
CA PRO A 14 20.62 -19.44 -3.86
C PRO A 14 20.52 -20.90 -3.37
N SER A 15 19.33 -21.27 -2.87
CA SER A 15 18.97 -22.65 -2.57
C SER A 15 17.64 -23.00 -3.21
N THR A 16 17.50 -24.24 -3.69
CA THR A 16 16.22 -24.78 -4.20
C THR A 16 15.26 -25.20 -3.10
N ARG A 17 15.70 -25.16 -1.83
CA ARG A 17 14.94 -25.54 -0.66
C ARG A 17 15.12 -24.52 0.45
N LEU A 18 14.10 -24.38 1.28
CA LEU A 18 14.21 -23.66 2.53
C LEU A 18 15.26 -24.31 3.43
N SER A 19 15.95 -23.52 4.25
CA SER A 19 16.85 -24.06 5.26
C SER A 19 16.11 -24.92 6.29
N ASP A 20 16.85 -25.84 6.93
CA ASP A 20 16.28 -26.73 7.96
C ASP A 20 15.65 -25.94 9.11
N ASP A 21 16.29 -24.84 9.53
CA ASP A 21 15.75 -23.94 10.57
C ASP A 21 14.39 -23.36 10.17
N LEU A 22 14.24 -22.94 8.91
CA LEU A 22 12.97 -22.42 8.40
C LEU A 22 11.92 -23.53 8.30
N CYS A 23 12.29 -24.70 7.78
CA CYS A 23 11.37 -25.84 7.71
C CYS A 23 10.86 -26.22 9.09
N CYS A 24 11.76 -26.36 10.08
CA CYS A 24 11.40 -26.67 11.46
C CYS A 24 10.48 -25.60 12.06
N PHE A 25 10.75 -24.33 11.78
CA PHE A 25 9.92 -23.23 12.25
C PHE A 25 8.52 -23.26 11.62
N LEU A 26 8.42 -23.46 10.31
CA LEU A 26 7.14 -23.56 9.59
C LEU A 26 6.33 -24.79 10.03
N ASP A 27 6.98 -25.94 10.22
CA ASP A 27 6.37 -27.15 10.77
C ASP A 27 5.77 -26.89 12.17
N ALA A 28 6.43 -26.04 12.96
CA ALA A 28 5.95 -25.66 14.27
C ALA A 28 4.66 -24.83 14.22
N LEU A 29 4.47 -23.99 13.20
CA LEU A 29 3.28 -23.16 13.02
C LEU A 29 2.04 -23.97 12.68
N GLU A 30 2.20 -25.12 12.01
CA GLU A 30 1.09 -26.02 11.69
C GLU A 30 0.55 -26.76 12.93
N ARG A 31 1.36 -26.92 13.99
CA ARG A 31 0.98 -27.69 15.17
C ARG A 31 -0.16 -27.01 15.92
N ASN A 32 -1.18 -27.79 16.28
CA ASN A 32 -2.36 -27.35 17.04
C ASN A 32 -3.24 -26.28 16.34
N GLN A 33 -3.07 -26.05 15.04
CA GLN A 33 -3.95 -25.17 14.28
C GLN A 33 -5.27 -25.88 13.93
N PRO A 34 -6.39 -25.13 13.80
CA PRO A 34 -7.64 -25.68 13.29
C PRO A 34 -7.47 -26.31 11.90
N THR A 35 -8.25 -27.36 11.60
CA THR A 35 -8.13 -28.11 10.34
C THR A 35 -8.20 -27.22 9.10
N ASN A 36 -9.13 -26.25 9.07
CA ASN A 36 -9.25 -25.32 7.96
C ASN A 36 -7.99 -24.45 7.82
N THR A 37 -7.50 -23.88 8.92
CA THR A 37 -6.25 -23.10 8.93
C THR A 37 -5.07 -23.88 8.40
N VAL A 38 -4.93 -25.16 8.77
CA VAL A 38 -3.84 -26.04 8.30
C VAL A 38 -3.87 -26.21 6.77
N VAL A 39 -5.05 -26.34 6.16
CA VAL A 39 -5.18 -26.43 4.68
C VAL A 39 -4.58 -25.19 4.02
N HIS A 40 -4.91 -24.00 4.52
CA HIS A 40 -4.41 -22.76 3.95
C HIS A 40 -2.90 -22.55 4.22
N ILE A 41 -2.40 -22.94 5.41
CA ILE A 41 -0.96 -22.90 5.72
C ILE A 41 -0.18 -23.78 4.73
N ARG A 42 -0.62 -25.03 4.54
CA ARG A 42 0.04 -25.99 3.64
C ARG A 42 0.01 -25.54 2.20
N LYS A 43 -1.10 -24.93 1.74
CA LYS A 43 -1.18 -24.37 0.40
C LYS A 43 -0.17 -23.23 0.20
N GLY A 44 -0.09 -22.29 1.16
CA GLY A 44 0.88 -21.21 1.11
C GLY A 44 2.32 -21.71 1.08
N ARG A 45 2.63 -22.73 1.89
CA ARG A 45 3.95 -23.39 1.89
C ARG A 45 4.28 -24.02 0.55
N LEU A 46 3.36 -24.83 0.00
CA LEU A 46 3.54 -25.50 -1.28
C LEU A 46 3.81 -24.49 -2.40
N GLN A 47 3.10 -23.37 -2.43
CA GLN A 47 3.30 -22.30 -3.41
C GLN A 47 4.70 -21.68 -3.31
N LEU A 48 5.18 -21.42 -2.09
CA LEU A 48 6.52 -20.89 -1.85
C LEU A 48 7.61 -21.88 -2.25
N GLU A 49 7.49 -23.15 -1.84
CA GLU A 49 8.46 -24.20 -2.17
C GLU A 49 8.50 -24.50 -3.67
N THR A 50 7.34 -24.50 -4.34
CA THR A 50 7.25 -24.62 -5.80
C THR A 50 7.95 -23.45 -6.49
N PHE A 51 7.74 -22.22 -6.01
CA PHE A 51 8.41 -21.04 -6.53
C PHE A 51 9.93 -21.10 -6.36
N LEU A 52 10.41 -21.44 -5.15
CA LEU A 52 11.82 -21.65 -4.83
C LEU A 52 12.46 -22.64 -5.80
N LEU A 53 11.84 -23.80 -6.00
CA LEU A 53 12.32 -24.82 -6.92
C LEU A 53 12.39 -24.28 -8.35
N GLN A 54 11.32 -23.65 -8.83
CA GLN A 54 11.25 -23.09 -10.19
C GLN A 54 12.34 -22.03 -10.44
N GLN A 55 12.58 -21.14 -9.48
CA GLN A 55 13.54 -20.06 -9.61
C GLN A 55 14.99 -20.56 -9.54
N HIS A 56 15.29 -21.42 -8.57
CA HIS A 56 16.67 -21.74 -8.22
C HIS A 56 17.17 -23.05 -8.83
N SER A 57 16.32 -23.87 -9.44
CA SER A 57 16.73 -25.15 -10.02
C SER A 57 17.85 -24.98 -11.05
N GLY A 58 18.94 -25.75 -10.89
CA GLY A 58 20.10 -25.73 -11.77
C GLY A 58 21.05 -24.55 -11.61
N ALA A 59 20.74 -23.56 -10.76
CA ALA A 59 21.62 -22.42 -10.50
C ALA A 59 22.49 -22.64 -9.26
N LYS A 60 23.77 -22.29 -9.36
CA LYS A 60 24.77 -22.30 -8.29
C LYS A 60 25.08 -20.89 -7.78
N THR A 61 24.84 -19.87 -8.60
CA THR A 61 25.07 -18.46 -8.25
C THR A 61 23.79 -17.65 -8.37
N PHE A 62 23.80 -16.43 -7.82
CA PHE A 62 22.66 -15.52 -7.94
C PHE A 62 22.50 -15.00 -9.37
N GLU A 63 23.63 -14.75 -10.05
CA GLU A 63 23.73 -14.36 -11.45
C GLU A 63 22.99 -15.37 -12.35
N GLU A 64 23.25 -16.67 -12.17
CA GLU A 64 22.58 -17.74 -12.93
C GLU A 64 21.07 -17.81 -12.65
N VAL A 65 20.60 -17.36 -11.48
CA VAL A 65 19.16 -17.27 -11.18
C VAL A 65 18.52 -16.14 -11.98
N ILE A 66 19.10 -14.94 -11.90
CA ILE A 66 18.52 -13.74 -12.53
C ILE A 66 18.74 -13.71 -14.05
N GLU A 67 19.76 -14.40 -14.57
CA GLU A 67 20.01 -14.48 -16.01
C GLU A 67 18.83 -15.10 -16.76
N LYS A 68 18.16 -16.09 -16.14
CA LYS A 68 17.02 -16.81 -16.73
C LYS A 68 15.87 -15.89 -17.13
N ASP A 69 15.62 -14.83 -16.36
CA ASP A 69 14.49 -13.93 -16.55
C ASP A 69 14.89 -12.46 -16.83
N SER A 70 16.19 -12.15 -16.82
CA SER A 70 16.72 -10.79 -17.03
C SER A 70 16.20 -10.12 -18.31
N SER A 71 16.14 -10.86 -19.42
CA SER A 71 15.62 -10.33 -20.69
C SER A 71 14.14 -9.95 -20.61
N GLN A 72 13.33 -10.73 -19.90
CA GLN A 72 11.90 -10.45 -19.68
C GLN A 72 11.71 -9.19 -18.82
N TRP A 73 12.55 -9.02 -17.80
CA TRP A 73 12.53 -7.80 -16.97
C TRP A 73 12.98 -6.56 -17.75
N GLN A 74 13.98 -6.70 -18.62
CA GLN A 74 14.40 -5.62 -19.51
C GLN A 74 13.29 -5.23 -20.48
N GLU A 75 12.59 -6.20 -21.06
CA GLU A 75 11.42 -5.98 -21.91
C GLU A 75 10.30 -5.27 -21.14
N HIS A 76 10.00 -5.73 -19.91
CA HIS A 76 9.01 -5.12 -19.02
C HIS A 76 9.32 -3.65 -18.74
N VAL A 77 10.57 -3.33 -18.40
CA VAL A 77 11.04 -1.94 -18.20
C VAL A 77 10.90 -1.13 -19.48
N THR A 78 11.26 -1.68 -20.63
CA THR A 78 11.20 -1.00 -21.94
C THR A 78 9.75 -0.70 -22.32
N LYS A 79 8.85 -1.66 -22.16
CA LYS A 79 7.43 -1.50 -22.39
C LYS A 79 6.82 -0.45 -21.46
N ALA A 80 7.17 -0.47 -20.17
CA ALA A 80 6.74 0.54 -19.21
C ALA A 80 7.23 1.96 -19.54
N ARG A 81 8.43 2.12 -20.11
CA ARG A 81 8.95 3.42 -20.57
C ARG A 81 8.17 3.98 -21.77
N ASN A 82 7.72 3.09 -22.65
CA ASN A 82 6.99 3.46 -23.87
C ASN A 82 5.48 3.64 -23.64
N ASP A 83 4.97 3.15 -22.50
CA ASP A 83 3.55 3.31 -22.15
C ASP A 83 3.28 4.72 -21.62
N LYS A 84 2.36 5.43 -22.30
CA LYS A 84 1.97 6.78 -21.93
C LYS A 84 1.29 6.84 -20.57
N ASP A 85 0.65 5.78 -20.09
CA ASP A 85 -0.10 5.79 -18.83
C ASP A 85 0.76 5.31 -17.64
N VAL A 86 2.06 5.09 -17.87
CA VAL A 86 3.04 4.62 -16.88
C VAL A 86 4.16 5.63 -16.72
N ARG A 87 4.72 5.71 -15.50
CA ARG A 87 5.92 6.50 -15.21
C ARG A 87 7.01 5.60 -14.65
N VAL A 88 8.19 5.68 -15.25
CA VAL A 88 9.40 5.01 -14.77
C VAL A 88 10.33 6.06 -14.15
N GLN A 89 10.65 5.89 -12.87
CA GLN A 89 11.54 6.78 -12.12
C GLN A 89 12.87 6.07 -11.87
N GLN A 90 13.94 6.59 -12.46
CA GLN A 90 15.29 6.08 -12.25
C GLN A 90 15.92 6.77 -11.03
N ARG A 91 16.65 6.00 -10.21
CA ARG A 91 17.43 6.52 -9.07
C ARG A 91 18.77 5.81 -8.98
N HIS A 92 19.78 6.54 -8.53
CA HIS A 92 21.08 5.96 -8.21
C HIS A 92 21.04 5.35 -6.81
N MET A 93 21.65 4.19 -6.67
CA MET A 93 21.83 3.51 -5.40
C MET A 93 23.25 3.73 -4.86
N MET A 94 23.41 3.54 -3.55
CA MET A 94 24.71 3.60 -2.88
C MET A 94 25.51 2.33 -3.19
N PRO A 95 26.57 2.39 -4.04
CA PRO A 95 27.30 1.21 -4.47
C PRO A 95 28.00 0.47 -3.33
N GLU A 96 28.22 1.15 -2.20
CA GLU A 96 28.86 0.60 -1.00
C GLU A 96 28.01 -0.49 -0.34
N LEU A 97 26.68 -0.42 -0.48
CA LEU A 97 25.78 -1.42 0.09
C LEU A 97 25.72 -2.69 -0.78
N LEU A 98 25.77 -2.53 -2.11
CA LEU A 98 25.74 -3.62 -3.08
C LEU A 98 26.59 -3.25 -4.31
N PRO A 99 27.82 -3.78 -4.43
CA PRO A 99 28.68 -3.51 -5.56
C PRO A 99 28.02 -3.84 -6.91
N GLY A 100 28.17 -2.93 -7.87
CA GLY A 100 27.60 -3.04 -9.22
C GLY A 100 26.12 -2.65 -9.33
N LEU A 101 25.39 -2.48 -8.21
CA LEU A 101 23.99 -2.03 -8.24
C LEU A 101 23.97 -0.50 -8.31
N GLU A 102 24.05 0.02 -9.53
CA GLU A 102 24.09 1.46 -9.76
C GLU A 102 22.70 2.08 -9.80
N LEU A 103 21.74 1.38 -10.40
CA LEU A 103 20.45 1.95 -10.79
C LEU A 103 19.28 1.10 -10.36
N VAL A 104 18.24 1.77 -9.88
CA VAL A 104 16.91 1.18 -9.73
C VAL A 104 15.86 1.97 -10.49
N ARG A 105 14.77 1.28 -10.81
CA ARG A 105 13.63 1.82 -11.52
C ARG A 105 12.35 1.50 -10.78
N ASP A 106 11.75 2.53 -10.19
CA ASP A 106 10.37 2.43 -9.73
C ASP A 106 9.42 2.67 -10.90
N ILE A 107 8.55 1.69 -11.15
CA ILE A 107 7.53 1.73 -12.19
C ILE A 107 6.19 1.96 -11.51
N LYS A 108 5.46 3.01 -11.90
CA LYS A 108 4.12 3.28 -11.35
C LYS A 108 3.12 3.66 -12.43
N VAL A 109 1.89 3.20 -12.23
CA VAL A 109 0.74 3.56 -13.07
C VAL A 109 0.24 4.95 -12.69
N GLY A 110 -0.11 5.74 -13.68
CA GLY A 110 -0.75 7.04 -13.51
C GLY A 110 0.17 8.23 -13.73
N ARG A 111 -0.47 9.36 -14.06
CA ARG A 111 0.15 10.68 -14.23
C ARG A 111 -0.41 11.65 -13.19
N PRO A 112 0.29 12.75 -12.87
CA PRO A 112 -0.28 13.82 -12.05
C PRO A 112 -1.65 14.25 -12.60
N GLY A 113 -2.69 14.18 -11.75
CA GLY A 113 -4.05 14.58 -12.11
C GLY A 113 -4.93 13.54 -12.83
N ARG A 114 -4.51 12.28 -12.94
CA ARG A 114 -5.39 11.17 -13.40
C ARG A 114 -5.37 10.01 -12.39
N PRO A 115 -6.55 9.52 -11.94
CA PRO A 115 -6.65 8.32 -11.12
C PRO A 115 -6.03 7.10 -11.84
N ASP A 116 -5.33 6.24 -11.09
CA ASP A 116 -4.72 5.02 -11.65
C ASP A 116 -5.78 3.95 -11.98
N ASP A 117 -6.94 3.96 -11.32
CA ASP A 117 -8.03 3.00 -11.50
C ASP A 117 -8.49 2.85 -12.96
N ALA A 118 -8.61 3.96 -13.69
CA ALA A 118 -9.04 3.95 -15.09
C ALA A 118 -8.04 3.21 -16.01
N VAL A 119 -6.74 3.25 -15.68
CA VAL A 119 -5.71 2.55 -16.45
C VAL A 119 -5.82 1.04 -16.22
N TYR A 120 -5.99 0.63 -14.95
CA TYR A 120 -6.15 -0.77 -14.60
C TYR A 120 -7.44 -1.38 -15.16
N LEU A 121 -8.54 -0.64 -15.22
CA LEU A 121 -9.78 -1.13 -15.85
C LEU A 121 -9.58 -1.42 -17.35
N LYS A 122 -8.84 -0.56 -18.06
CA LYS A 122 -8.65 -0.67 -19.50
C LYS A 122 -7.53 -1.65 -19.91
N SER A 123 -6.46 -1.74 -19.14
CA SER A 123 -5.23 -2.44 -19.56
C SER A 123 -5.03 -3.75 -18.82
N ALA A 124 -5.15 -4.88 -19.54
CA ALA A 124 -4.79 -6.20 -19.01
C ALA A 124 -3.32 -6.24 -18.59
N TYR A 125 -2.44 -5.62 -19.39
CA TYR A 125 -1.02 -5.50 -19.05
C TYR A 125 -0.79 -4.81 -17.70
N ALA A 126 -1.55 -3.74 -17.40
CA ALA A 126 -1.42 -3.06 -16.12
C ALA A 126 -1.86 -3.96 -14.96
N ARG A 127 -2.99 -4.67 -15.11
CA ARG A 127 -3.49 -5.59 -14.06
C ARG A 127 -2.52 -6.72 -13.76
N GLU A 128 -1.86 -7.23 -14.78
CA GLU A 128 -0.99 -8.40 -14.67
C GLU A 128 0.45 -8.05 -14.28
N TRP A 129 1.01 -6.98 -14.87
CA TRP A 129 2.45 -6.71 -14.82
C TRP A 129 2.84 -5.44 -14.08
N LEU A 130 1.88 -4.58 -13.71
CA LEU A 130 2.13 -3.32 -13.00
C LEU A 130 1.52 -3.33 -11.60
N PRO A 131 2.08 -4.10 -10.65
CA PRO A 131 1.66 -4.05 -9.25
C PRO A 131 1.90 -2.67 -8.64
N ARG A 132 1.24 -2.43 -7.50
CA ARG A 132 1.47 -1.24 -6.69
C ARG A 132 2.68 -1.52 -5.79
N GLY A 133 3.83 -0.94 -6.14
CA GLY A 133 5.14 -1.31 -5.61
C GLY A 133 5.90 -2.16 -6.63
N ASN A 134 6.65 -1.53 -7.53
CA ASN A 134 7.34 -2.22 -8.61
C ASN A 134 8.72 -1.60 -8.81
N CYS A 135 9.73 -2.17 -8.16
CA CYS A 135 11.11 -1.67 -8.18
C CYS A 135 12.01 -2.70 -8.85
N ILE A 136 12.64 -2.31 -9.96
CA ILE A 136 13.49 -3.18 -10.78
C ILE A 136 14.94 -2.66 -10.71
N ALA A 137 15.87 -3.55 -10.39
CA ALA A 137 17.31 -3.29 -10.46
C ALA A 137 17.81 -3.31 -11.90
N GLU A 138 18.79 -2.46 -12.19
CA GLU A 138 19.78 -2.70 -13.25
C GLU A 138 21.13 -2.86 -12.58
N TRP A 139 21.67 -4.07 -12.68
CA TRP A 139 22.89 -4.47 -12.01
C TRP A 139 23.96 -4.77 -13.04
N LYS A 140 25.09 -4.05 -12.97
CA LYS A 140 26.19 -4.20 -13.92
C LYS A 140 27.30 -5.02 -13.29
N THR A 141 27.63 -6.12 -13.96
CA THR A 141 28.86 -6.88 -13.73
C THR A 141 29.91 -6.48 -14.77
N GLN A 142 31.11 -7.05 -14.70
CA GLN A 142 32.15 -6.79 -15.70
C GLN A 142 31.75 -7.25 -17.10
N GLU A 143 30.89 -8.27 -17.20
CA GLU A 143 30.57 -8.94 -18.47
C GLU A 143 29.15 -8.63 -18.97
N THR A 144 28.18 -8.47 -18.06
CA THR A 144 26.76 -8.41 -18.38
C THR A 144 26.00 -7.43 -17.49
N THR A 145 24.92 -6.86 -18.04
CA THR A 145 23.92 -6.10 -17.27
C THR A 145 22.67 -6.94 -17.05
N TYR A 146 22.31 -7.14 -15.78
CA TYR A 146 21.13 -7.89 -15.38
C TYR A 146 19.98 -6.98 -14.95
N PHE A 147 18.75 -7.38 -15.27
CA PHE A 147 17.53 -6.76 -14.79
C PHE A 147 16.76 -7.74 -13.91
N PHE A 148 16.43 -7.35 -12.69
CA PHE A 148 15.68 -8.23 -11.79
C PHE A 148 14.87 -7.42 -10.77
N PRO A 149 13.78 -8.00 -10.22
CA PRO A 149 12.92 -7.30 -9.28
C PRO A 149 13.59 -7.20 -7.91
N LEU A 150 13.52 -6.02 -7.32
CA LEU A 150 13.84 -5.77 -5.92
C LEU A 150 12.59 -5.69 -5.05
N ILE A 151 11.49 -5.16 -5.60
CA ILE A 151 10.18 -5.10 -4.96
C ILE A 151 9.12 -5.39 -6.01
N ARG A 152 8.17 -6.25 -5.65
CA ARG A 152 6.96 -6.51 -6.42
C ARG A 152 5.80 -6.70 -5.45
N GLY A 153 5.08 -5.62 -5.15
CA GLY A 153 3.90 -5.61 -4.28
C GLY A 153 2.68 -6.28 -4.92
N TYR A 154 1.51 -6.11 -4.31
CA TYR A 154 0.27 -6.68 -4.82
C TYR A 154 -0.20 -6.07 -6.13
N ARG A 155 -0.82 -6.90 -6.96
CA ARG A 155 -1.60 -6.46 -8.12
C ARG A 155 -2.71 -5.52 -7.66
N LYS A 156 -3.14 -4.61 -8.53
CA LYS A 156 -4.30 -3.77 -8.23
C LYS A 156 -5.53 -4.66 -8.08
N PHE A 157 -6.25 -4.50 -6.98
CA PHE A 157 -7.60 -5.03 -6.78
C PHE A 157 -8.61 -3.89 -6.61
N THR A 158 -9.89 -4.18 -6.85
CA THR A 158 -10.96 -3.19 -6.89
C THR A 158 -12.06 -3.50 -5.87
N GLY A 159 -12.99 -2.56 -5.68
CA GLY A 159 -14.13 -2.67 -4.79
C GLY A 159 -15.35 -1.94 -5.33
N GLN A 160 -16.53 -2.28 -4.81
CA GLN A 160 -17.80 -1.64 -5.21
C GLN A 160 -17.81 -0.12 -4.98
N GLU A 161 -17.00 0.40 -4.06
CA GLU A 161 -17.06 1.78 -3.56
C GLU A 161 -15.86 2.65 -3.98
N ASP A 162 -15.12 2.25 -5.01
CA ASP A 162 -14.00 3.07 -5.48
C ASP A 162 -14.50 4.48 -5.87
N ASP A 163 -13.93 5.47 -5.16
CA ASP A 163 -14.34 6.86 -5.09
C ASP A 163 -14.88 7.33 -6.45
N GLY A 164 -16.18 7.64 -6.51
CA GLY A 164 -16.95 8.03 -7.70
C GLY A 164 -16.50 9.31 -8.41
N GLU A 165 -15.21 9.43 -8.75
CA GLU A 165 -14.72 10.29 -9.82
C GLU A 165 -15.02 9.68 -11.21
N LEU A 166 -15.43 8.41 -11.25
CA LEU A 166 -15.95 7.78 -12.45
C LEU A 166 -17.40 8.25 -12.67
N LYS A 167 -17.64 8.81 -13.85
CA LYS A 167 -18.96 9.15 -14.42
C LYS A 167 -19.99 8.06 -14.08
N LYS A 168 -21.27 8.44 -13.93
CA LYS A 168 -22.44 7.54 -13.85
C LYS A 168 -22.10 6.17 -14.44
N ARG A 169 -21.91 5.16 -13.58
CA ARG A 169 -21.51 3.81 -14.00
C ARG A 169 -22.55 3.31 -15.01
N THR A 170 -22.13 3.13 -16.26
CA THR A 170 -23.00 2.62 -17.35
C THR A 170 -22.75 1.14 -17.63
N GLY A 171 -21.89 0.46 -16.85
CA GLY A 171 -21.50 -0.93 -17.04
C GLY A 171 -21.94 -1.84 -15.88
N ASN A 172 -21.89 -3.15 -16.12
CA ASN A 172 -22.17 -4.16 -15.09
C ASN A 172 -20.98 -4.24 -14.12
N GLU A 173 -21.21 -3.93 -12.83
CA GLU A 173 -20.17 -3.93 -11.77
C GLU A 173 -19.48 -5.30 -11.64
N GLU A 174 -20.22 -6.36 -11.88
CA GLU A 174 -19.73 -7.74 -11.88
C GLU A 174 -18.71 -7.97 -13.01
N GLU A 175 -18.95 -7.40 -14.19
CA GLU A 175 -18.04 -7.50 -15.33
C GLU A 175 -16.72 -6.75 -15.04
N GLU A 176 -16.78 -5.58 -14.40
CA GLU A 176 -15.58 -4.85 -14.00
C GLU A 176 -14.78 -5.58 -12.92
N LEU A 177 -15.47 -6.14 -11.92
CA LEU A 177 -14.84 -6.92 -10.87
C LEU A 177 -14.16 -8.19 -11.42
N SER A 178 -14.82 -8.89 -12.35
CA SER A 178 -14.30 -10.11 -12.96
C SER A 178 -12.94 -9.94 -13.63
N LYS A 179 -12.60 -8.73 -14.09
CA LYS A 179 -11.29 -8.41 -14.71
C LYS A 179 -10.11 -8.50 -13.75
N PHE A 180 -10.38 -8.52 -12.44
CA PHE A 180 -9.41 -8.65 -11.35
C PHE A 180 -9.36 -10.05 -10.74
N PHE A 181 -10.13 -10.99 -11.29
CA PHE A 181 -10.17 -12.38 -10.86
C PHE A 181 -9.54 -13.28 -11.93
N THR A 182 -8.90 -14.36 -11.50
CA THR A 182 -8.39 -15.42 -12.39
C THR A 182 -9.44 -16.48 -12.69
N LYS A 183 -10.44 -16.63 -11.81
CA LYS A 183 -11.60 -17.53 -11.97
C LYS A 183 -12.88 -16.80 -11.53
N PRO A 184 -14.07 -17.16 -12.04
CA PRO A 184 -15.33 -16.56 -11.57
C PRO A 184 -15.48 -16.65 -10.04
N GLN A 185 -16.00 -15.60 -9.40
CA GLN A 185 -16.23 -15.56 -7.95
C GLN A 185 -17.15 -16.70 -7.48
N THR A 186 -18.06 -17.18 -8.33
CA THR A 186 -18.91 -18.34 -8.06
C THR A 186 -18.16 -19.66 -7.86
N GLN A 187 -16.87 -19.72 -8.20
CA GLN A 187 -15.98 -20.86 -7.92
C GLN A 187 -15.24 -20.73 -6.58
N SER A 188 -15.58 -19.72 -5.76
CA SER A 188 -14.99 -19.57 -4.44
C SER A 188 -15.53 -20.65 -3.50
N LYS A 189 -14.62 -21.36 -2.84
CA LYS A 189 -14.91 -22.25 -1.72
C LYS A 189 -14.71 -21.58 -0.38
N TRP A 190 -13.75 -20.66 -0.29
CA TRP A 190 -13.38 -19.98 0.94
C TRP A 190 -13.28 -18.48 0.71
N VAL A 191 -13.47 -17.72 1.80
CA VAL A 191 -13.12 -16.30 1.87
C VAL A 191 -12.24 -16.06 3.08
N ILE A 192 -11.09 -15.43 2.85
CA ILE A 192 -10.27 -14.85 3.91
C ILE A 192 -10.60 -13.37 3.98
N SER A 193 -11.14 -12.92 5.10
CA SER A 193 -11.49 -11.51 5.32
C SER A 193 -10.46 -10.86 6.25
N THR A 194 -9.94 -9.70 5.88
CA THR A 194 -8.99 -8.94 6.71
C THR A 194 -9.48 -7.54 7.00
N THR A 195 -8.99 -6.96 8.11
CA THR A 195 -9.18 -5.52 8.36
C THR A 195 -8.41 -4.71 7.32
N LYS A 196 -9.06 -3.66 6.82
CA LYS A 196 -8.37 -2.64 6.04
C LYS A 196 -7.86 -1.55 6.98
N GLU A 197 -6.59 -1.64 7.34
CA GLU A 197 -5.88 -0.62 8.10
C GLU A 197 -5.83 0.72 7.33
N ASN A 198 -5.76 1.84 8.06
CA ASN A 198 -5.78 3.18 7.50
C ASN A 198 -4.42 3.89 7.68
N GLY A 199 -3.47 3.62 6.78
CA GLY A 199 -2.13 4.20 6.82
C GLY A 199 -1.53 4.39 5.43
N GLU A 200 -0.21 4.21 5.35
CA GLU A 200 0.55 4.31 4.11
C GLU A 200 1.15 2.96 3.71
N ALA A 201 0.97 2.58 2.45
CA ALA A 201 1.51 1.32 1.94
C ALA A 201 3.05 1.34 1.91
N GLY A 202 3.65 0.36 2.57
CA GLY A 202 5.09 0.13 2.65
C GLY A 202 5.49 -1.27 2.23
N HIS A 203 6.74 -1.41 1.78
CA HIS A 203 7.28 -2.69 1.31
C HIS A 203 8.64 -3.00 1.93
N LEU A 204 8.91 -4.29 2.11
CA LEU A 204 10.19 -4.84 2.51
C LEU A 204 10.55 -6.02 1.61
N SER A 205 11.81 -6.05 1.18
CA SER A 205 12.47 -7.26 0.75
C SER A 205 13.90 -7.32 1.26
N VAL A 206 14.47 -8.53 1.19
CA VAL A 206 15.80 -8.82 1.73
C VAL A 206 16.66 -9.43 0.64
N LEU A 207 17.84 -8.84 0.46
CA LEU A 207 18.95 -9.39 -0.29
C LEU A 207 20.01 -9.87 0.71
N LYS A 208 20.79 -10.87 0.31
CA LYS A 208 21.89 -11.39 1.11
C LYS A 208 23.19 -11.31 0.32
N ARG A 209 24.19 -10.67 0.90
CA ARG A 209 25.52 -10.52 0.33
C ARG A 209 26.32 -11.82 0.49
N SER A 210 27.38 -11.97 -0.29
CA SER A 210 28.24 -13.16 -0.23
C SER A 210 28.99 -13.34 1.10
N ASP A 211 29.16 -12.27 1.88
CA ASP A 211 29.67 -12.31 3.26
C ASP A 211 28.61 -12.72 4.30
N GLY A 212 27.37 -12.95 3.85
CA GLY A 212 26.25 -13.36 4.68
C GLY A 212 25.43 -12.21 5.26
N GLU A 213 25.85 -10.96 5.06
CA GLU A 213 25.13 -9.78 5.55
C GLU A 213 23.84 -9.52 4.76
N PHE A 214 22.81 -9.03 5.46
CA PHE A 214 21.54 -8.69 4.85
C PHE A 214 21.52 -7.22 4.40
N VAL A 215 20.89 -6.98 3.25
CA VAL A 215 20.59 -5.64 2.72
C VAL A 215 19.09 -5.55 2.48
N TYR A 216 18.47 -4.47 2.94
CA TYR A 216 17.04 -4.30 2.89
C TYR A 216 16.66 -3.37 1.74
N VAL A 217 15.65 -3.76 0.97
CA VAL A 217 14.96 -2.85 0.04
C VAL A 217 13.66 -2.44 0.68
N LEU A 218 13.47 -1.14 0.86
CA LEU A 218 12.41 -0.56 1.68
C LEU A 218 11.79 0.64 0.97
N GLY A 219 10.52 0.92 1.21
CA GLY A 219 9.91 2.14 0.69
C GLY A 219 8.40 2.14 0.69
N SER A 220 7.83 3.11 -0.01
CA SER A 220 6.39 3.30 -0.16
C SER A 220 5.85 2.62 -1.42
N LYS A 221 4.54 2.76 -1.67
CA LYS A 221 3.89 2.36 -2.93
C LYS A 221 4.69 2.65 -4.21
N ASN A 222 5.41 3.77 -4.27
CA ASN A 222 5.94 4.32 -5.53
C ASN A 222 7.45 4.65 -5.52
N THR A 223 8.11 4.52 -4.37
CA THR A 223 9.50 4.94 -4.22
C THR A 223 10.18 4.01 -3.22
N HIS A 224 11.30 3.41 -3.62
CA HIS A 224 12.09 2.51 -2.77
C HIS A 224 13.57 2.91 -2.75
N LEU A 225 14.24 2.51 -1.68
CA LEU A 225 15.67 2.68 -1.41
C LEU A 225 16.26 1.40 -0.84
N ILE A 226 17.59 1.34 -0.77
CA ILE A 226 18.32 0.27 -0.07
C ILE A 226 18.94 0.82 1.21
N ALA A 227 18.97 0.00 2.25
CA ALA A 227 19.57 0.35 3.53
C ALA A 227 20.03 -0.91 4.28
N GLN A 228 21.04 -0.76 5.13
CA GLN A 228 21.34 -1.70 6.22
C GLN A 228 21.04 -1.07 7.58
N THR A 229 21.09 0.26 7.67
CA THR A 229 20.91 1.06 8.89
C THR A 229 19.95 2.23 8.64
N VAL A 230 19.47 2.89 9.70
CA VAL A 230 18.64 4.09 9.56
C VAL A 230 19.47 5.25 8.98
N GLU A 231 20.75 5.31 9.30
CA GLU A 231 21.70 6.28 8.78
C GLU A 231 21.88 6.16 7.25
N ASP A 232 21.77 4.95 6.70
CA ASP A 232 21.78 4.73 5.26
C ASP A 232 20.58 5.37 4.56
N ILE A 233 19.41 5.35 5.21
CA ILE A 233 18.20 6.01 4.70
C ILE A 233 18.45 7.51 4.59
N GLU A 234 18.89 8.15 5.66
CA GLU A 234 19.16 9.60 5.68
C GLU A 234 20.27 9.99 4.70
N ARG A 235 21.35 9.22 4.64
CA ARG A 235 22.44 9.45 3.67
C ARG A 235 21.92 9.37 2.22
N THR A 236 21.08 8.39 1.91
CA THR A 236 20.46 8.24 0.58
C THR A 236 19.61 9.46 0.22
N ARG A 237 18.82 9.97 1.18
CA ARG A 237 17.99 11.17 1.00
C ARG A 237 18.84 12.40 0.73
N GLU A 238 19.86 12.62 1.54
CA GLU A 238 20.74 13.78 1.41
C GLU A 238 21.48 13.80 0.08
N THR A 239 22.02 12.66 -0.34
CA THR A 239 22.71 12.52 -1.64
C THR A 239 21.77 12.84 -2.79
N GLN A 240 20.58 12.22 -2.83
CA GLN A 240 19.62 12.48 -3.91
C GLN A 240 19.05 13.91 -3.87
N LYS A 241 18.91 14.51 -2.68
CA LYS A 241 18.50 15.92 -2.55
C LYS A 241 19.55 16.88 -3.09
N LYS A 242 20.84 16.60 -2.88
CA LYS A 242 21.95 17.36 -3.45
C LYS A 242 22.01 17.23 -4.98
N GLU A 243 21.78 16.03 -5.51
CA GLU A 243 21.80 15.77 -6.96
C GLU A 243 20.60 16.38 -7.72
N SER A 244 19.40 16.26 -7.15
CA SER A 244 18.15 16.60 -7.86
C SER A 244 17.49 17.90 -7.42
N GLY A 245 17.98 18.54 -6.34
CA GLY A 245 17.40 19.75 -5.76
C GLY A 245 16.08 19.55 -5.00
N ASN A 246 15.57 18.32 -4.92
CA ASN A 246 14.36 17.93 -4.18
C ASN A 246 14.59 16.61 -3.45
N ASP A 247 13.84 16.31 -2.39
CA ASP A 247 13.87 15.01 -1.72
C ASP A 247 12.87 14.04 -2.37
N PRO A 248 13.30 13.10 -3.24
CA PRO A 248 12.38 12.14 -3.86
C PRO A 248 11.84 11.10 -2.88
N PHE A 249 12.44 10.97 -1.70
CA PHE A 249 12.10 10.01 -0.66
C PHE A 249 11.30 10.61 0.49
N PHE A 250 10.90 11.89 0.40
CA PHE A 250 10.17 12.59 1.47
C PHE A 250 9.03 11.75 2.09
N ALA A 251 8.22 11.10 1.25
CA ALA A 251 7.14 10.22 1.72
C ALA A 251 7.59 8.77 2.01
N ALA A 252 8.66 8.28 1.36
CA ALA A 252 9.09 6.89 1.49
C ALA A 252 10.04 6.65 2.66
N ALA A 253 10.80 7.64 3.08
CA ALA A 253 11.79 7.52 4.15
C ALA A 253 11.18 7.28 5.54
N PRO A 254 10.08 7.95 5.96
CA PRO A 254 9.43 7.62 7.22
C PRO A 254 8.92 6.18 7.25
N ILE A 255 8.31 5.72 6.15
CA ILE A 255 7.83 4.35 5.96
C ILE A 255 8.98 3.35 6.04
N ALA A 256 10.07 3.58 5.30
CA ALA A 256 11.25 2.72 5.33
C ALA A 256 11.88 2.66 6.73
N THR A 257 11.92 3.80 7.43
CA THR A 257 12.45 3.90 8.79
C THR A 257 11.60 3.12 9.79
N ALA A 258 10.27 3.23 9.71
CA ALA A 258 9.35 2.49 10.57
C ALA A 258 9.51 0.97 10.40
N ILE A 259 9.59 0.51 9.15
CA ILE A 259 9.79 -0.93 8.84
C ILE A 259 11.16 -1.40 9.33
N LEU A 260 12.23 -0.62 9.12
CA LEU A 260 13.58 -0.99 9.54
C LEU A 260 13.71 -1.02 11.07
N ARG A 261 13.09 -0.07 11.77
CA ARG A 261 13.03 -0.06 13.24
C ARG A 261 12.28 -1.26 13.79
N MET A 262 11.11 -1.59 13.21
CA MET A 262 10.38 -2.80 13.56
C MET A 262 11.26 -4.04 13.39
N LEU A 263 11.96 -4.17 12.25
CA LEU A 263 12.85 -5.30 11.99
C LEU A 263 13.97 -5.41 13.03
N PHE A 264 14.57 -4.28 13.43
CA PHE A 264 15.64 -4.25 14.41
C PHE A 264 15.18 -4.41 15.86
N ALA A 265 13.91 -4.13 16.15
CA ALA A 265 13.31 -4.38 17.46
C ALA A 265 13.02 -5.88 17.71
N LEU A 266 13.01 -6.72 16.67
CA LEU A 266 12.87 -8.17 16.83
C LEU A 266 14.07 -8.78 17.54
N GLU A 267 13.83 -9.84 18.32
CA GLU A 267 14.89 -10.70 18.84
C GLU A 267 15.80 -11.17 17.71
N ALA A 268 17.12 -11.21 17.94
CA ALA A 268 18.11 -11.48 16.89
C ALA A 268 17.84 -12.79 16.12
N ALA A 269 17.39 -13.85 16.81
CA ALA A 269 17.03 -15.12 16.18
C ALA A 269 15.80 -15.00 15.27
N LYS A 270 14.74 -14.31 15.73
CA LYS A 270 13.52 -14.05 14.94
C LYS A 270 13.81 -13.14 13.75
N ARG A 271 14.62 -12.09 13.95
CA ARG A 271 15.09 -11.21 12.87
C ARG A 271 15.83 -12.02 11.80
N LYS A 272 16.77 -12.88 12.21
CA LYS A 272 17.50 -13.75 11.28
C LYS A 272 16.56 -14.67 10.51
N LEU A 273 15.62 -15.34 11.20
CA LEU A 273 14.63 -16.20 10.55
C LEU A 273 13.80 -15.44 9.51
N LEU A 274 13.33 -14.23 9.82
CA LEU A 274 12.60 -13.40 8.87
C LEU A 274 13.44 -13.05 7.65
N CYS A 275 14.68 -12.60 7.86
CA CYS A 275 15.58 -12.23 6.78
C CYS A 275 15.91 -13.42 5.88
N GLU A 276 16.19 -14.58 6.47
CA GLU A 276 16.39 -15.84 5.74
C GLU A 276 15.14 -16.21 4.94
N PHE A 277 13.96 -16.12 5.53
CA PHE A 277 12.70 -16.44 4.86
C PHE A 277 12.47 -15.54 3.64
N LEU A 278 12.54 -14.21 3.80
CA LEU A 278 12.30 -13.25 2.71
C LEU A 278 13.35 -13.35 1.61
N TRP A 279 14.62 -13.58 1.97
CA TRP A 279 15.71 -13.76 1.01
C TRP A 279 15.55 -15.07 0.22
N GLN A 280 15.42 -16.21 0.90
CA GLN A 280 15.32 -17.52 0.24
C GLN A 280 14.09 -17.61 -0.65
N THR A 281 12.94 -17.10 -0.19
CA THR A 281 11.70 -17.12 -0.98
C THR A 281 11.63 -16.06 -2.07
N ARG A 282 12.56 -15.08 -2.10
CA ARG A 282 12.53 -13.90 -2.99
C ARG A 282 11.15 -13.21 -3.00
N THR A 283 10.68 -12.84 -1.82
CA THR A 283 9.33 -12.29 -1.63
C THR A 283 9.35 -10.84 -1.17
N THR A 284 8.27 -10.12 -1.53
CA THR A 284 8.00 -8.78 -1.02
C THR A 284 6.98 -8.90 0.11
N ALA A 285 7.38 -8.49 1.32
CA ALA A 285 6.46 -8.29 2.42
C ALA A 285 5.81 -6.90 2.30
N SER A 286 4.49 -6.84 2.40
CA SER A 286 3.70 -5.61 2.27
C SER A 286 3.07 -5.23 3.60
N PHE A 287 3.17 -3.96 3.94
CA PHE A 287 2.74 -3.37 5.21
C PHE A 287 1.84 -2.17 4.98
N GLU A 288 0.86 -1.98 5.84
CA GLU A 288 0.24 -0.67 6.04
C GLU A 288 0.95 -0.03 7.24
N VAL A 289 1.65 1.09 7.02
CA VAL A 289 2.31 1.83 8.10
C VAL A 289 1.35 2.86 8.65
N LEU A 290 0.92 2.64 9.90
CA LEU A 290 0.07 3.56 10.65
C LEU A 290 0.92 4.72 11.16
N CYS A 291 0.65 5.95 10.73
CA CYS A 291 1.46 7.12 11.02
C CYS A 291 0.71 8.11 11.92
N PRO A 292 0.95 8.16 13.25
CA PRO A 292 0.25 9.07 14.16
C PRO A 292 0.46 10.56 13.82
N SER A 293 1.57 10.88 13.15
CA SER A 293 1.90 12.23 12.67
C SER A 293 1.32 12.56 11.28
N HIS A 294 0.75 11.57 10.59
CA HIS A 294 0.14 11.71 9.26
C HIS A 294 -1.08 10.78 9.13
N GLN A 295 -2.20 11.20 9.72
CA GLN A 295 -3.44 10.45 9.82
C GLN A 295 -4.43 10.83 8.69
N HIS A 296 -5.06 9.82 8.10
CA HIS A 296 -6.03 10.04 7.02
C HIS A 296 -7.43 10.29 7.57
N VAL A 297 -8.07 9.28 8.16
CA VAL A 297 -9.46 9.36 8.66
C VAL A 297 -9.61 8.70 10.02
N GLN A 298 -8.97 7.55 10.26
CA GLN A 298 -9.00 6.91 11.58
C GLN A 298 -8.08 7.61 12.56
N LEU A 299 -8.55 7.76 13.81
CA LEU A 299 -7.76 8.31 14.89
C LEU A 299 -6.74 7.27 15.38
N LEU A 300 -5.48 7.68 15.44
CA LEU A 300 -4.33 6.85 15.85
C LEU A 300 -3.69 7.34 17.16
N ASP A 301 -4.46 7.95 18.06
CA ASP A 301 -3.98 8.51 19.33
C ASP A 301 -3.48 7.46 20.34
N TYR A 302 -3.81 6.19 20.12
CA TYR A 302 -3.30 5.05 20.87
C TYR A 302 -1.87 4.62 20.47
N LEU A 303 -1.30 5.22 19.42
CA LEU A 303 0.05 4.93 18.93
C LEU A 303 0.97 6.14 19.16
N SER A 304 2.16 5.88 19.71
CA SER A 304 3.20 6.89 19.91
C SER A 304 4.20 6.99 18.75
N GLU A 305 4.24 5.98 17.88
CA GLU A 305 5.21 5.88 16.78
C GLU A 305 4.61 5.22 15.53
N ASP A 306 5.24 5.46 14.39
CA ASP A 306 4.85 4.86 13.12
C ASP A 306 4.94 3.34 13.22
N THR A 307 3.82 2.66 13.00
CA THR A 307 3.66 1.22 13.29
C THR A 307 3.34 0.45 12.01
N PRO A 308 4.26 -0.37 11.49
CA PRO A 308 3.99 -1.25 10.36
C PRO A 308 3.02 -2.39 10.74
N VAL A 309 2.00 -2.61 9.92
CA VAL A 309 1.05 -3.72 10.03
C VAL A 309 1.13 -4.57 8.77
N PHE A 310 1.62 -5.80 8.89
CA PHE A 310 1.78 -6.70 7.76
C PHE A 310 0.41 -7.17 7.22
N TYR A 311 0.20 -7.07 5.91
CA TYR A 311 -1.04 -7.49 5.25
C TYR A 311 -0.87 -8.52 4.14
N GLY A 312 0.36 -8.81 3.69
CA GLY A 312 0.50 -9.78 2.62
C GLY A 312 1.90 -9.93 2.04
N LEU A 313 2.07 -11.00 1.28
CA LEU A 313 3.31 -11.40 0.65
C LEU A 313 3.11 -11.73 -0.83
N SER A 314 3.98 -11.19 -1.68
CA SER A 314 3.98 -11.41 -3.13
C SER A 314 5.32 -11.94 -3.64
N LEU A 315 5.25 -12.79 -4.66
CA LEU A 315 6.41 -13.38 -5.32
C LEU A 315 7.04 -12.37 -6.28
N MET A 316 8.37 -12.26 -6.28
CA MET A 316 9.09 -11.38 -7.20
C MET A 316 9.37 -12.04 -8.54
N THR A 317 8.33 -12.25 -9.34
CA THR A 317 8.47 -12.90 -10.65
C THR A 317 7.47 -12.36 -11.67
N LEU A 318 7.83 -12.47 -12.95
CA LEU A 318 6.86 -12.40 -14.05
C LEU A 318 6.19 -13.76 -14.30
N ASN A 319 6.80 -14.86 -13.86
CA ASN A 319 6.31 -16.21 -14.14
C ASN A 319 5.77 -16.84 -12.86
N THR A 320 4.60 -16.36 -12.40
CA THR A 320 3.97 -16.85 -11.16
C THR A 320 3.58 -18.32 -11.29
N PRO A 321 3.85 -19.16 -10.26
CA PRO A 321 3.32 -20.52 -10.20
C PRO A 321 1.79 -20.53 -10.24
N GLU A 322 1.23 -21.63 -10.71
CA GLU A 322 -0.22 -21.85 -10.75
C GLU A 322 -0.85 -21.67 -9.35
N GLY A 323 -1.95 -20.92 -9.30
CA GLY A 323 -2.68 -20.60 -8.08
C GLY A 323 -2.04 -19.51 -7.21
N ALA A 324 -0.89 -18.95 -7.61
CA ALA A 324 -0.21 -17.84 -6.94
C ALA A 324 -0.14 -16.57 -7.82
N GLU A 325 -0.97 -16.48 -8.85
CA GLU A 325 -0.99 -15.37 -9.81
C GLU A 325 -1.39 -14.05 -9.13
N ILE A 326 -2.40 -14.09 -8.26
CA ILE A 326 -2.84 -12.93 -7.47
C ILE A 326 -1.90 -12.69 -6.29
N CYS A 327 -1.78 -13.69 -5.42
CA CYS A 327 -0.83 -13.74 -4.30
C CYS A 327 -0.69 -15.18 -3.77
N VAL A 328 0.34 -15.41 -2.95
CA VAL A 328 0.45 -16.64 -2.15
C VAL A 328 -0.70 -16.66 -1.15
N ASN A 329 -1.26 -17.84 -0.85
CA ASN A 329 -2.24 -18.00 0.21
C ASN A 329 -1.69 -17.38 1.51
N PRO A 330 -2.39 -16.37 2.07
CA PRO A 330 -1.76 -15.46 3.02
C PRO A 330 -1.70 -16.00 4.45
N VAL A 331 -2.35 -17.12 4.75
CA VAL A 331 -2.45 -17.65 6.12
C VAL A 331 -1.09 -18.03 6.68
N LEU A 332 -0.26 -18.76 5.93
CA LEU A 332 1.09 -19.07 6.38
C LEU A 332 1.92 -17.78 6.62
N PRO A 333 1.99 -16.82 5.69
CA PRO A 333 2.63 -15.53 5.95
C PRO A 333 2.12 -14.81 7.19
N TYR A 334 0.80 -14.80 7.45
CA TYR A 334 0.25 -14.19 8.66
C TYR A 334 0.73 -14.86 9.94
N GLU A 335 0.64 -16.19 10.01
CA GLU A 335 1.07 -16.94 11.19
C GLU A 335 2.59 -16.85 11.41
N LEU A 336 3.39 -16.85 10.33
CA LEU A 336 4.83 -16.63 10.41
C LEU A 336 5.16 -15.26 10.99
N MET A 337 4.56 -14.19 10.47
CA MET A 337 4.82 -12.83 10.93
C MET A 337 4.41 -12.66 12.40
N ARG A 338 3.24 -13.18 12.81
CA ARG A 338 2.79 -13.17 14.20
C ARG A 338 3.75 -13.91 15.14
N ALA A 339 4.18 -15.11 14.77
CA ALA A 339 5.10 -15.91 15.58
C ALA A 339 6.48 -15.25 15.73
N LEU A 340 6.88 -14.42 14.76
CA LEU A 340 8.10 -13.61 14.82
C LEU A 340 7.93 -12.31 15.62
N GLY A 341 6.71 -11.99 16.08
CA GLY A 341 6.41 -10.78 16.86
C GLY A 341 6.06 -9.55 16.01
N ILE A 342 5.76 -9.74 14.71
CA ILE A 342 5.31 -8.66 13.83
C ILE A 342 3.79 -8.54 13.90
N ARG A 343 3.30 -7.30 14.03
CA ARG A 343 1.87 -7.01 13.96
C ARG A 343 1.36 -7.29 12.55
N THR A 344 0.28 -8.06 12.46
CA THR A 344 -0.41 -8.34 11.20
C THR A 344 -1.82 -7.76 11.23
N VAL A 345 -2.45 -7.65 10.07
CA VAL A 345 -3.90 -7.51 9.98
C VAL A 345 -4.58 -8.65 10.73
N THR A 346 -5.77 -8.37 11.26
CA THR A 346 -6.66 -9.43 11.73
C THR A 346 -7.25 -10.13 10.52
N TYR A 347 -7.47 -11.44 10.63
CA TYR A 347 -8.09 -12.20 9.55
C TYR A 347 -9.03 -13.27 10.11
N ASP A 348 -10.02 -13.62 9.29
CA ASP A 348 -10.93 -14.74 9.52
C ASP A 348 -11.03 -15.60 8.25
N ILE A 349 -11.28 -16.90 8.41
CA ILE A 349 -11.41 -17.87 7.32
C ILE A 349 -12.79 -18.51 7.42
N VAL A 350 -13.61 -18.28 6.40
CA VAL A 350 -14.96 -18.84 6.32
C VAL A 350 -15.18 -19.57 5.00
N GLU A 351 -16.02 -20.60 5.03
CA GLU A 351 -16.52 -21.21 3.80
C GLU A 351 -17.40 -20.17 3.07
N PHE A 352 -17.22 -20.08 1.76
CA PHE A 352 -17.93 -19.09 0.97
C PHE A 352 -19.40 -19.50 0.79
N ASN A 353 -20.28 -18.62 1.26
CA ASN A 353 -21.69 -18.66 1.01
C ASN A 353 -22.13 -17.24 0.62
N VAL A 354 -22.80 -17.10 -0.53
CA VAL A 354 -23.14 -15.79 -1.10
C VAL A 354 -24.00 -14.98 -0.13
N ASP A 355 -25.07 -15.56 0.41
CA ASP A 355 -26.00 -14.86 1.32
C ASP A 355 -25.32 -14.43 2.63
N ALA A 356 -24.52 -15.33 3.23
CA ALA A 356 -23.77 -15.03 4.45
C ALA A 356 -22.69 -13.97 4.22
N PHE A 357 -22.03 -14.02 3.06
CA PHE A 357 -21.02 -13.04 2.67
C PHE A 357 -21.65 -11.66 2.43
N GLU A 358 -22.76 -11.57 1.70
CA GLU A 358 -23.49 -10.32 1.49
C GLU A 358 -23.95 -9.73 2.83
N ALA A 359 -24.50 -10.54 3.72
CA ALA A 359 -24.89 -10.09 5.06
C ALA A 359 -23.69 -9.60 5.90
N ALA A 360 -22.53 -10.26 5.80
CA ALA A 360 -21.30 -9.83 6.46
C ALA A 360 -20.74 -8.53 5.87
N LEU A 361 -20.81 -8.38 4.55
CA LEU A 361 -20.40 -7.18 3.84
C LEU A 361 -21.25 -5.98 4.25
N GLU A 362 -22.58 -6.13 4.29
CA GLU A 362 -23.49 -5.05 4.73
C GLU A 362 -23.24 -4.64 6.19
N ARG A 363 -23.01 -5.60 7.10
CA ARG A 363 -22.59 -5.27 8.47
C ARG A 363 -21.29 -4.48 8.51
N SER A 364 -20.31 -4.87 7.69
CA SER A 364 -19.01 -4.21 7.65
C SER A 364 -19.07 -2.82 7.01
N LYS A 365 -19.99 -2.57 6.07
CA LYS A 365 -20.26 -1.23 5.53
C LYS A 365 -20.77 -0.26 6.60
N CYS A 366 -21.55 -0.76 7.56
CA CYS A 366 -22.03 0.01 8.71
C CYS A 366 -21.03 0.12 9.86
N ALA A 367 -19.79 -0.38 9.71
CA ALA A 367 -18.80 -0.31 10.77
C ALA A 367 -18.35 1.14 11.05
N TYR A 368 -18.34 1.52 12.32
CA TYR A 368 -17.87 2.82 12.80
C TYR A 368 -16.37 2.80 13.12
N GLN A 369 -15.65 3.90 12.87
CA GLN A 369 -14.21 4.04 13.13
C GLN A 369 -13.27 3.03 12.44
N HIS A 370 -13.78 2.33 11.43
CA HIS A 370 -13.00 1.40 10.61
C HIS A 370 -13.11 1.78 9.14
N GLU A 371 -12.02 1.62 8.38
CA GLU A 371 -12.00 1.99 6.96
C GLU A 371 -12.82 0.99 6.15
N GLY A 372 -12.76 -0.29 6.49
CA GLY A 372 -13.46 -1.37 5.80
C GLY A 372 -12.65 -2.67 5.89
N GLY A 373 -12.77 -3.51 4.88
CA GLY A 373 -12.08 -4.79 4.81
C GLY A 373 -11.55 -5.14 3.42
N VAL A 374 -10.71 -6.16 3.39
CA VAL A 374 -10.25 -6.81 2.16
C VAL A 374 -10.61 -8.29 2.23
N HIS A 375 -11.31 -8.77 1.22
CA HIS A 375 -11.76 -10.15 1.07
C HIS A 375 -10.96 -10.81 -0.03
N LEU A 376 -10.28 -11.91 0.30
CA LEU A 376 -9.60 -12.77 -0.65
C LEU A 376 -10.48 -13.99 -0.90
N PHE A 377 -10.85 -14.20 -2.14
CA PHE A 377 -11.66 -15.33 -2.57
C PHE A 377 -10.75 -16.47 -3.00
N LEU A 378 -11.01 -17.68 -2.51
CA LEU A 378 -10.19 -18.85 -2.78
C LEU A 378 -11.02 -20.00 -3.34
N ASP A 379 -10.45 -20.75 -4.26
CA ASP A 379 -11.05 -21.97 -4.82
C ASP A 379 -10.91 -23.19 -3.89
N ASP A 380 -11.37 -24.35 -4.36
CA ASP A 380 -11.27 -25.63 -3.63
C ASP A 380 -9.83 -26.03 -3.30
N ASP A 381 -8.85 -25.60 -4.11
CA ASP A 381 -7.42 -25.82 -3.89
C ASP A 381 -6.79 -24.79 -2.93
N ALA A 382 -7.61 -23.95 -2.30
CA ALA A 382 -7.22 -22.84 -1.44
C ALA A 382 -6.28 -21.84 -2.13
N SER A 383 -6.38 -21.70 -3.45
CA SER A 383 -5.64 -20.72 -4.26
C SER A 383 -6.44 -19.42 -4.34
N VAL A 384 -5.77 -18.26 -4.20
CA VAL A 384 -6.47 -16.97 -4.27
C VAL A 384 -6.83 -16.66 -5.72
N ILE A 385 -8.13 -16.63 -6.02
CA ILE A 385 -8.65 -16.37 -7.36
C ILE A 385 -9.03 -14.91 -7.59
N GLY A 386 -9.16 -14.13 -6.52
CA GLY A 386 -9.46 -12.70 -6.61
C GLY A 386 -9.46 -12.02 -5.26
N MET A 387 -9.41 -10.69 -5.29
CA MET A 387 -9.47 -9.85 -4.10
C MET A 387 -10.48 -8.72 -4.32
N GLN A 388 -11.28 -8.46 -3.30
CA GLN A 388 -12.23 -7.36 -3.26
C GLN A 388 -12.03 -6.56 -2.00
N LYS A 389 -12.03 -5.23 -2.12
CA LYS A 389 -12.10 -4.34 -0.97
C LYS A 389 -13.49 -3.72 -0.87
N HIS A 390 -13.85 -3.32 0.34
CA HIS A 390 -14.95 -2.40 0.58
C HIS A 390 -14.51 -1.36 1.60
N LYS A 391 -15.27 -0.28 1.69
CA LYS A 391 -15.08 0.71 2.73
C LYS A 391 -16.36 0.80 3.57
N SER A 392 -16.25 1.37 4.77
CA SER A 392 -17.42 1.72 5.55
C SER A 392 -18.01 3.03 5.04
N ILE A 393 -19.32 3.19 5.28
CA ILE A 393 -20.03 4.44 4.98
C ILE A 393 -19.38 5.61 5.71
N TRP A 394 -19.09 5.41 7.00
CA TRP A 394 -18.40 6.36 7.86
C TRP A 394 -17.08 6.83 7.22
N TYR A 395 -16.23 5.90 6.77
CA TYR A 395 -14.95 6.25 6.19
C TYR A 395 -15.09 7.02 4.87
N VAL A 396 -15.97 6.57 3.97
CA VAL A 396 -16.19 7.22 2.68
C VAL A 396 -16.69 8.64 2.86
N CYS A 397 -17.65 8.86 3.77
CA CYS A 397 -18.21 10.17 4.06
C CYS A 397 -17.18 11.10 4.72
N LEU A 398 -16.44 10.64 5.74
CA LEU A 398 -15.42 11.46 6.39
C LEU A 398 -14.25 11.81 5.45
N ARG A 399 -13.81 10.85 4.62
CA ARG A 399 -12.80 11.12 3.58
C ARG A 399 -13.28 12.19 2.61
N ALA A 400 -14.55 12.15 2.22
CA ALA A 400 -15.14 13.16 1.35
C ALA A 400 -15.12 14.55 2.00
N ILE A 401 -15.56 14.66 3.26
CA ILE A 401 -15.54 15.91 4.05
C ILE A 401 -14.11 16.44 4.16
N ARG A 402 -13.14 15.59 4.53
CA ARG A 402 -11.71 15.94 4.60
C ARG A 402 -11.21 16.57 3.30
N GLU A 403 -11.45 15.93 2.15
CA GLU A 403 -10.96 16.46 0.87
C GLU A 403 -11.59 17.82 0.51
N LYS A 404 -12.86 18.05 0.90
CA LYS A 404 -13.50 19.36 0.77
C LYS A 404 -12.90 20.39 1.72
N ALA A 405 -12.69 20.04 2.98
CA ALA A 405 -12.06 20.90 3.97
C ALA A 405 -10.62 21.29 3.58
N LYS A 406 -9.82 20.35 3.06
CA LYS A 406 -8.48 20.62 2.51
C LYS A 406 -8.53 21.65 1.37
N THR A 407 -9.46 21.46 0.45
CA THR A 407 -9.64 22.38 -0.69
C THR A 407 -10.10 23.76 -0.22
N PHE A 408 -11.01 23.79 0.76
CA PHE A 408 -11.50 25.01 1.40
C PHE A 408 -10.36 25.78 2.06
N CYS A 409 -9.60 25.15 2.97
CA CYS A 409 -8.47 25.76 3.67
C CYS A 409 -7.41 26.30 2.68
N ARG A 410 -7.07 25.52 1.64
CA ARG A 410 -6.13 25.95 0.60
C ARG A 410 -6.63 27.16 -0.17
N THR A 411 -7.92 27.21 -0.48
CA THR A 411 -8.52 28.32 -1.24
C THR A 411 -8.58 29.58 -0.39
N LEU A 412 -8.94 29.45 0.89
CA LEU A 412 -8.99 30.56 1.84
C LEU A 412 -7.61 31.18 2.09
N ASN A 413 -6.58 30.34 2.23
CA ASN A 413 -5.20 30.78 2.46
C ASN A 413 -4.48 31.24 1.17
N SER A 414 -5.09 31.06 -0.01
CA SER A 414 -4.49 31.44 -1.29
C SER A 414 -4.72 32.90 -1.62
N LYS A 415 -3.63 33.67 -1.77
CA LYS A 415 -3.66 35.04 -2.31
C LYS A 415 -3.88 35.09 -3.84
N LYS A 416 -3.84 33.94 -4.52
CA LYS A 416 -4.00 33.85 -5.99
C LYS A 416 -5.48 33.74 -6.37
N PRO A 417 -5.92 34.44 -7.43
CA PRO A 417 -7.29 34.30 -7.93
C PRO A 417 -7.51 32.88 -8.47
N PRO A 418 -8.72 32.30 -8.31
CA PRO A 418 -9.07 31.03 -8.94
C PRO A 418 -8.90 31.09 -10.46
N LYS A 419 -8.63 29.94 -11.08
CA LYS A 419 -8.45 29.83 -12.53
C LYS A 419 -9.69 30.39 -13.26
N GLY A 420 -9.47 31.37 -14.15
CA GLY A 420 -10.54 32.02 -14.91
C GLY A 420 -11.20 33.22 -14.21
N ARG A 421 -10.71 33.66 -13.04
CA ARG A 421 -11.17 34.88 -12.37
C ARG A 421 -10.08 35.94 -12.29
N ALA A 422 -10.47 37.21 -12.38
CA ALA A 422 -9.58 38.35 -12.27
C ALA A 422 -9.21 38.71 -10.82
N LYS A 423 -10.05 38.35 -9.84
CA LYS A 423 -9.87 38.66 -8.42
C LYS A 423 -10.03 37.41 -7.53
N PRO A 424 -9.32 37.33 -6.40
CA PRO A 424 -9.59 36.33 -5.37
C PRO A 424 -11.03 36.42 -4.85
N LEU A 425 -11.54 35.29 -4.36
CA LEU A 425 -12.83 35.24 -3.68
C LEU A 425 -12.74 35.95 -2.32
N THR A 426 -13.82 36.60 -1.89
CA THR A 426 -13.92 37.05 -0.49
C THR A 426 -14.04 35.84 0.45
N PRO A 427 -13.62 35.95 1.72
CA PRO A 427 -13.71 34.84 2.68
C PRO A 427 -15.10 34.17 2.73
N ASN A 428 -16.17 34.98 2.80
CA ASN A 428 -17.55 34.48 2.79
C ASN A 428 -17.92 33.75 1.48
N GLN A 429 -17.42 34.22 0.33
CA GLN A 429 -17.63 33.53 -0.94
C GLN A 429 -16.90 32.17 -0.98
N VAL A 430 -15.72 32.07 -0.36
CA VAL A 430 -14.99 30.80 -0.23
C VAL A 430 -15.78 29.81 0.62
N LEU A 431 -16.39 30.25 1.73
CA LEU A 431 -17.26 29.41 2.57
C LEU A 431 -18.47 28.90 1.79
N ILE A 432 -19.20 29.78 1.08
CA ILE A 432 -20.36 29.40 0.26
C ILE A 432 -19.95 28.36 -0.80
N THR A 433 -18.86 28.61 -1.52
CA THR A 433 -18.35 27.66 -2.55
C THR A 433 -17.90 26.33 -1.92
N GLY A 434 -17.36 26.38 -0.70
CA GLY A 434 -16.98 25.19 0.08
C GLY A 434 -18.20 24.31 0.37
N LYS A 435 -19.26 24.90 0.94
CA LYS A 435 -20.53 24.22 1.22
C LYS A 435 -21.19 23.65 -0.03
N GLU A 436 -21.27 24.43 -1.11
CA GLU A 436 -21.77 23.94 -2.40
C GLU A 436 -20.99 22.72 -2.92
N SER A 437 -19.67 22.67 -2.68
CA SER A 437 -18.81 21.54 -3.05
C SER A 437 -19.04 20.30 -2.17
N VAL A 438 -19.37 20.49 -0.88
CA VAL A 438 -19.82 19.43 0.03
C VAL A 438 -21.15 18.88 -0.46
N LYS A 439 -22.17 19.72 -0.60
CA LYS A 439 -23.49 19.36 -1.12
C LYS A 439 -23.43 18.60 -2.44
N LYS A 440 -22.68 19.11 -3.42
CA LYS A 440 -22.51 18.42 -4.70
C LYS A 440 -21.90 17.02 -4.56
N ARG A 441 -21.00 16.83 -3.59
CA ARG A 441 -20.38 15.52 -3.32
C ARG A 441 -21.38 14.58 -2.66
N PHE A 442 -22.13 15.03 -1.67
CA PHE A 442 -23.13 14.21 -0.98
C PHE A 442 -24.36 13.91 -1.83
N GLN A 443 -24.72 14.75 -2.79
CA GLN A 443 -25.68 14.38 -3.84
C GLN A 443 -25.22 13.22 -4.75
N ALA A 444 -23.91 12.97 -4.83
CA ALA A 444 -23.35 11.90 -5.67
C ALA A 444 -23.10 10.60 -4.90
N ILE A 445 -22.90 10.66 -3.58
CA ILE A 445 -22.52 9.50 -2.75
C ILE A 445 -23.59 8.39 -2.76
N PRO A 446 -24.90 8.66 -2.57
CA PRO A 446 -25.94 7.63 -2.59
C PRO A 446 -25.91 6.76 -3.84
N GLY A 447 -25.60 7.36 -5.00
CA GLY A 447 -25.59 6.68 -6.29
C GLY A 447 -24.53 5.59 -6.44
N PHE A 448 -23.46 5.58 -5.62
CA PHE A 448 -22.43 4.54 -5.68
C PHE A 448 -22.23 3.79 -4.37
N LEU A 449 -22.54 4.40 -3.22
CA LEU A 449 -22.43 3.78 -1.90
C LEU A 449 -23.71 3.05 -1.49
N ARG A 450 -24.82 3.27 -2.23
CA ARG A 450 -26.15 2.65 -2.00
C ARG A 450 -26.70 2.92 -0.59
N ILE A 451 -26.48 4.13 -0.07
CA ILE A 451 -27.03 4.61 1.20
C ILE A 451 -28.33 5.39 0.99
N SER A 452 -29.13 5.55 2.05
CA SER A 452 -30.32 6.40 2.01
C SER A 452 -29.97 7.88 1.88
N ASP A 453 -30.89 8.66 1.31
CA ASP A 453 -30.76 10.12 1.23
C ASP A 453 -30.66 10.74 2.63
N GLU A 454 -31.33 10.16 3.63
CA GLU A 454 -31.25 10.60 5.04
C GLU A 454 -29.81 10.51 5.57
N VAL A 455 -29.18 9.34 5.49
CA VAL A 455 -27.77 9.16 5.91
C VAL A 455 -26.85 10.12 5.16
N SER A 456 -27.06 10.30 3.85
CA SER A 456 -26.26 11.22 3.05
C SER A 456 -26.44 12.68 3.45
N ASN A 457 -27.68 13.09 3.76
CA ASN A 457 -28.01 14.46 4.19
C ASN A 457 -27.44 14.76 5.58
N ASP A 458 -27.42 13.78 6.48
CA ASP A 458 -26.83 13.95 7.82
C ASP A 458 -25.32 14.20 7.73
N TYR A 459 -24.60 13.42 6.90
CA TYR A 459 -23.17 13.69 6.65
C TYR A 459 -22.94 14.98 5.85
N GLU A 460 -23.83 15.36 4.93
CA GLU A 460 -23.78 16.67 4.25
C GLU A 460 -23.84 17.81 5.27
N ALA A 461 -24.81 17.76 6.19
CA ALA A 461 -25.00 18.75 7.24
C ALA A 461 -23.79 18.83 8.17
N LEU A 462 -23.23 17.70 8.60
CA LEU A 462 -21.98 17.67 9.38
C LEU A 462 -20.82 18.28 8.60
N GLY A 463 -20.71 17.98 7.31
CA GLY A 463 -19.68 18.55 6.43
C GLY A 463 -19.79 20.06 6.32
N GLU A 464 -20.99 20.61 6.18
CA GLU A 464 -21.21 22.07 6.16
C GLU A 464 -20.89 22.73 7.51
N GLN A 465 -21.36 22.14 8.61
CA GLN A 465 -21.08 22.61 9.97
C GLN A 465 -19.58 22.58 10.28
N PHE A 466 -18.86 21.56 9.79
CA PHE A 466 -17.41 21.49 9.95
C PHE A 466 -16.68 22.62 9.21
N LEU A 467 -17.13 22.99 8.01
CA LEU A 467 -16.56 24.14 7.30
C LEU A 467 -16.84 25.45 8.01
N GLU A 468 -18.03 25.62 8.60
CA GLU A 468 -18.36 26.78 9.44
C GLU A 468 -17.50 26.83 10.68
N TYR A 469 -17.37 25.71 11.40
CA TYR A 469 -16.50 25.58 12.57
C TYR A 469 -15.06 26.00 12.24
N LEU A 470 -14.49 25.46 11.16
CA LEU A 470 -13.15 25.83 10.71
C LEU A 470 -13.07 27.33 10.38
N PHE A 471 -14.05 27.85 9.64
CA PHE A 471 -14.08 29.25 9.22
C PHE A 471 -14.11 30.22 10.41
N GLU A 472 -15.01 29.98 11.36
CA GLU A 472 -15.27 30.90 12.48
C GLU A 472 -14.27 30.73 13.62
N ASN A 473 -13.98 29.49 14.02
CA ASN A 473 -13.23 29.19 15.25
C ASN A 473 -11.73 28.99 15.01
N GLU A 474 -11.35 28.44 13.86
CA GLU A 474 -9.96 28.04 13.60
C GLU A 474 -9.25 28.97 12.59
N LEU A 475 -10.00 29.63 11.70
CA LEU A 475 -9.47 30.41 10.57
C LEU A 475 -9.86 31.90 10.59
N PHE A 476 -10.37 32.40 11.73
CA PHE A 476 -10.66 33.84 11.97
C PHE A 476 -11.53 34.50 10.90
N SER A 477 -12.53 33.78 10.38
CA SER A 477 -13.40 34.21 9.28
C SER A 477 -12.63 34.65 8.02
N GLY A 478 -11.41 34.12 7.83
CA GLY A 478 -10.49 34.49 6.76
C GLY A 478 -9.92 35.91 6.86
N VAL A 479 -10.08 36.59 7.99
CA VAL A 479 -9.54 37.92 8.25
C VAL A 479 -8.43 37.80 9.29
N VAL A 480 -7.20 37.91 8.82
CA VAL A 480 -5.99 37.76 9.65
C VAL A 480 -5.45 39.15 9.99
N ALA A 481 -5.34 39.47 11.28
CA ALA A 481 -4.85 40.77 11.77
C ALA A 481 -3.37 40.76 12.16
N THR A 482 -2.82 39.60 12.52
CA THR A 482 -1.42 39.45 12.97
C THR A 482 -0.68 38.33 12.23
N SER A 483 0.65 38.39 12.22
CA SER A 483 1.49 37.31 11.68
C SER A 483 1.30 35.98 12.42
N GLU A 484 1.02 36.04 13.72
CA GLU A 484 0.73 34.86 14.55
C GLU A 484 -0.57 34.17 14.11
N GLN A 485 -1.63 34.94 13.83
CA GLN A 485 -2.87 34.40 13.28
C GLN A 485 -2.65 33.80 11.88
N GLU A 486 -1.77 34.40 11.05
CA GLU A 486 -1.43 33.83 9.73
C GLU A 486 -0.79 32.46 9.87
N GLU A 487 0.13 32.30 10.82
CA GLU A 487 0.80 31.02 11.08
C GLU A 487 -0.18 29.99 11.66
N LYS A 488 -1.10 30.40 12.54
CA LYS A 488 -2.17 29.52 13.02
C LYS A 488 -3.06 29.02 11.87
N CYS A 489 -3.46 29.88 10.94
CA CYS A 489 -4.23 29.46 9.75
C CYS A 489 -3.47 28.45 8.87
N LYS A 490 -2.15 28.61 8.74
CA LYS A 490 -1.29 27.64 8.03
C LYS A 490 -1.19 26.32 8.80
N GLN A 491 -1.10 26.37 10.14
CA GLN A 491 -1.09 25.19 10.98
C GLN A 491 -2.41 24.42 10.86
N VAL A 492 -3.56 25.09 10.99
CA VAL A 492 -4.88 24.47 10.83
C VAL A 492 -5.02 23.81 9.45
N ALA A 493 -4.57 24.49 8.38
CA ALA A 493 -4.60 23.90 7.04
C ALA A 493 -3.71 22.66 6.91
N ARG A 494 -2.56 22.62 7.60
CA ARG A 494 -1.71 21.42 7.71
C ARG A 494 -2.40 20.33 8.52
N ASP A 495 -2.97 20.66 9.68
CA ASP A 495 -3.67 19.71 10.55
C ASP A 495 -4.89 19.08 9.84
N VAL A 496 -5.64 19.82 9.03
CA VAL A 496 -6.75 19.25 8.22
C VAL A 496 -6.23 18.26 7.18
N VAL A 497 -4.99 18.42 6.71
CA VAL A 497 -4.35 17.48 5.77
C VAL A 497 -3.78 16.28 6.52
N ASP A 498 -2.95 16.51 7.54
CA ASP A 498 -2.09 15.50 8.14
C ASP A 498 -2.63 14.94 9.46
N LEU A 499 -3.60 15.61 10.10
CA LEU A 499 -4.16 15.26 11.42
C LEU A 499 -5.69 15.39 11.44
N PHE A 500 -6.34 15.13 10.30
CA PHE A 500 -7.79 15.28 10.12
C PHE A 500 -8.63 14.69 11.27
N PRO A 501 -8.45 13.44 11.71
CA PRO A 501 -9.25 12.88 12.81
C PRO A 501 -9.14 13.67 14.12
N ILE A 502 -8.00 14.31 14.40
CA ILE A 502 -7.83 15.16 15.60
C ILE A 502 -8.62 16.46 15.45
N VAL A 503 -8.59 17.08 14.27
CA VAL A 503 -9.39 18.29 13.98
C VAL A 503 -10.88 17.96 14.00
N TRP A 504 -11.26 16.83 13.42
CA TRP A 504 -12.63 16.33 13.38
C TRP A 504 -13.19 16.07 14.78
N LYS A 505 -12.43 15.36 15.63
CA LYS A 505 -12.81 15.11 17.03
C LYS A 505 -13.03 16.42 17.80
N ARG A 506 -12.14 17.40 17.65
CA ARG A 506 -12.31 18.73 18.27
C ARG A 506 -13.61 19.42 17.84
N PHE A 507 -13.97 19.32 16.56
CA PHE A 507 -15.23 19.84 16.04
C PHE A 507 -16.44 19.14 16.68
N LEU A 508 -16.45 17.81 16.72
CA LEU A 508 -17.54 17.05 17.33
C LEU A 508 -17.69 17.41 18.81
N ASP A 509 -16.58 17.44 19.56
CA ASP A 509 -16.55 17.82 20.98
C ASP A 509 -17.03 19.26 21.22
N HIS A 510 -16.64 20.20 20.35
CA HIS A 510 -17.03 21.61 20.46
C HIS A 510 -18.51 21.85 20.18
N THR A 511 -19.07 21.14 19.21
CA THR A 511 -20.46 21.33 18.75
C THR A 511 -21.47 20.43 19.46
N GLY A 512 -21.00 19.39 20.15
CA GLY A 512 -21.86 18.35 20.72
C GLY A 512 -22.52 17.46 19.65
N THR A 513 -22.00 17.46 18.42
CA THR A 513 -22.53 16.63 17.33
C THR A 513 -21.91 15.23 17.33
N SER A 514 -22.49 14.31 16.57
CA SER A 514 -22.01 12.93 16.45
C SER A 514 -21.92 12.53 14.98
N ASP A 515 -20.87 11.81 14.63
CA ASP A 515 -20.67 11.18 13.32
C ASP A 515 -21.03 9.68 13.31
N VAL A 516 -21.70 9.21 14.37
CA VAL A 516 -22.28 7.87 14.46
C VAL A 516 -23.62 7.89 13.72
N ILE A 517 -23.56 7.78 12.39
CA ILE A 517 -24.72 7.85 11.48
C ILE A 517 -24.86 6.53 10.72
N GLY A 518 -26.07 5.98 10.68
CA GLY A 518 -26.38 4.78 9.91
C GLY A 518 -25.79 3.49 10.48
N THR A 519 -25.25 3.53 11.70
CA THR A 519 -24.82 2.35 12.45
C THR A 519 -26.03 1.72 13.13
N GLN A 520 -26.35 0.47 12.80
CA GLN A 520 -27.30 -0.35 13.57
C GLN A 520 -26.57 -1.27 14.54
#